data_AF-K9SKX2-F1
#
_entry.id   AF-K9SKX2-F1
#
_cell.length_a   1.000
_cell.length_b   1.000
_cell.length_c   1.000
_cell.angle_alpha   90.00
_cell.angle_beta   90.00
_cell.angle_gamma   90.00
#
_symmetry.space_group_name_H-M   'P 1'
#
loop_
_entity.id
_entity.type
_entity.pdbx_description
1 polymer ?
#
loop_
_entity_poly.entity_id
_entity_poly.type
_entity_poly.pdbx_seq_one_letter_code
_entity_poly.pdbx_strand_id
1 'polypeptide(L)'
;MKTIRKITAGIFLTIGFMFLLNGAAEIFDPNSDAKKSSNIFVGSLMLGVPATAIGGYMVIGLRSDHRKALAAAQALTQARIQKDLEWLFLEMVEENNGKIAAIQFAMLADLSYEEAKAFLDQRAIKLNANFSVDENGRIFYEFHL
;
A
#
# COMPACT_ATOMS: atom_id res chain seq x y z
N MET A 1 12.66 -14.22 -13.07
CA MET A 1 12.09 -13.29 -14.08
C MET A 1 12.36 -11.79 -13.79
N LYS A 2 12.35 -11.31 -12.53
CA LYS A 2 12.54 -9.88 -12.21
C LYS A 2 13.95 -9.32 -12.46
N THR A 3 14.99 -10.16 -12.41
CA THR A 3 16.39 -9.79 -12.67
C THR A 3 16.66 -9.54 -14.15
N ILE A 4 16.16 -10.41 -15.03
CA ILE A 4 16.23 -10.24 -16.50
C ILE A 4 15.61 -8.91 -16.91
N ARG A 5 14.42 -8.60 -16.36
CA ARG A 5 13.72 -7.34 -16.62
C ARG A 5 14.54 -6.09 -16.24
N LYS A 6 15.31 -6.14 -15.14
CA LYS A 6 16.19 -5.05 -14.72
C LYS A 6 17.40 -4.89 -15.64
N ILE A 7 17.99 -5.99 -16.09
CA ILE A 7 19.13 -5.99 -17.00
C ILE A 7 18.71 -5.45 -18.38
N THR A 8 17.57 -5.93 -18.91
CA THR A 8 17.04 -5.45 -20.20
C THR A 8 16.70 -3.97 -20.15
N ALA A 9 16.08 -3.48 -19.06
CA ALA A 9 15.78 -2.06 -18.90
C ALA A 9 17.06 -1.20 -18.87
N GLY A 10 18.12 -1.67 -18.18
CA GLY A 10 19.42 -0.98 -18.16
C GLY A 10 20.05 -0.89 -19.54
N ILE A 11 20.06 -1.99 -20.29
CA ILE A 11 20.66 -2.05 -21.64
C ILE A 11 19.89 -1.17 -22.64
N PHE A 12 18.55 -1.22 -22.64
CA PHE A 12 17.75 -0.36 -23.52
C PHE A 12 17.89 1.12 -23.17
N LEU A 13 18.03 1.46 -21.89
CA LEU A 13 18.21 2.84 -21.45
C LEU A 13 19.60 3.38 -21.87
N THR A 14 20.67 2.58 -21.72
CA THR A 14 22.02 3.03 -22.11
C THR A 14 22.17 3.15 -23.62
N ILE A 15 21.63 2.19 -24.38
CA ILE A 15 21.64 2.24 -25.85
C ILE A 15 20.80 3.42 -26.34
N GLY A 16 19.56 3.57 -25.84
CA GLY A 16 18.69 4.69 -26.20
C GLY A 16 19.29 6.05 -25.87
N PHE A 17 19.95 6.17 -24.70
CA PHE A 17 20.65 7.39 -24.30
C PHE A 17 21.83 7.71 -25.23
N MET A 18 22.62 6.71 -25.62
CA MET A 18 23.78 6.90 -26.50
C MET A 18 23.36 7.37 -27.91
N PHE A 19 22.26 6.85 -28.45
CA PHE A 19 21.71 7.31 -29.73
C PHE A 19 21.15 8.74 -29.66
N LEU A 20 20.46 9.10 -28.57
CA LEU A 20 19.96 10.46 -28.37
C LEU A 20 21.09 11.48 -28.16
N LEU A 21 22.18 11.09 -27.50
CA LEU A 21 23.33 11.97 -27.25
C LEU A 21 24.08 12.30 -28.54
N ASN A 22 24.27 11.33 -29.44
CA ASN A 22 24.84 11.56 -30.77
C ASN A 22 23.93 12.45 -31.63
N GLY A 23 22.61 12.20 -31.63
CA GLY A 23 21.65 13.04 -32.35
C GLY A 23 21.61 14.48 -31.84
N ALA A 24 21.74 14.69 -30.53
CA ALA A 24 21.80 16.02 -29.93
C ALA A 24 23.13 16.73 -30.22
N ALA A 25 24.27 16.02 -30.14
CA ALA A 25 25.59 16.59 -30.42
C ALA A 25 25.70 17.12 -31.86
N GLU A 26 25.06 16.46 -32.82
CA GLU A 26 25.09 16.87 -34.23
C GLU A 26 24.22 18.09 -34.56
N ILE A 27 23.32 18.51 -33.65
CA ILE A 27 22.62 19.80 -33.75
C ILE A 27 23.53 20.96 -33.30
N PHE A 28 24.44 20.70 -32.35
CA PHE A 28 25.35 21.71 -31.79
C PHE A 28 26.69 21.78 -32.52
N ASP A 29 26.95 20.91 -33.51
CA ASP A 29 28.18 20.94 -34.31
C ASP A 29 28.07 21.99 -35.44
N PRO A 30 28.82 23.12 -35.35
CA PRO A 30 28.75 24.20 -36.33
C PRO A 30 29.36 23.84 -37.70
N ASN A 31 30.03 22.70 -37.83
CA ASN A 31 30.61 22.21 -39.08
C ASN A 31 29.76 21.13 -39.78
N SER A 32 28.58 20.83 -39.26
CA SER A 32 27.72 19.78 -39.80
C SER A 32 26.88 20.28 -41.00
N ASP A 33 26.81 19.47 -42.05
CA ASP A 33 25.94 19.73 -43.20
C ASP A 33 24.47 19.60 -42.74
N ALA A 34 23.66 20.64 -42.97
CA ALA A 34 22.27 20.71 -42.52
C ALA A 34 21.43 19.50 -42.98
N LYS A 35 21.72 18.95 -44.16
CA LYS A 35 21.02 17.77 -44.70
C LYS A 35 21.45 16.47 -44.01
N LYS A 36 22.70 16.40 -43.56
CA LYS A 36 23.27 15.24 -42.85
C LYS A 36 22.85 15.23 -41.38
N SER A 37 22.92 16.37 -40.71
CA SER A 37 22.48 16.57 -39.32
C SER A 37 20.98 16.27 -39.16
N SER A 38 20.14 16.75 -40.09
CA SER A 38 18.69 16.45 -40.07
C SER A 38 18.39 14.95 -40.18
N ASN A 39 19.12 14.19 -40.99
CA ASN A 39 18.87 12.76 -41.17
C ASN A 39 19.30 11.95 -39.93
N ILE A 40 20.41 12.32 -39.31
CA ILE A 40 20.93 11.64 -38.11
C ILE A 40 20.07 12.00 -36.88
N PHE A 41 19.58 13.23 -36.79
CA PHE A 41 18.62 13.64 -35.77
C PHE A 41 17.28 12.88 -35.90
N VAL A 42 16.70 12.78 -37.11
CA VAL A 42 15.44 12.04 -37.31
C VAL A 42 15.63 10.54 -37.04
N GLY A 43 16.75 9.96 -37.47
CA GLY A 43 17.07 8.55 -37.19
C GLY A 43 17.27 8.27 -35.70
N SER A 44 17.94 9.16 -34.97
CA SER A 44 18.13 9.03 -33.52
C SER A 44 16.84 9.25 -32.73
N LEU A 45 15.93 10.11 -33.19
CA LEU A 45 14.64 10.33 -32.54
C LEU A 45 13.69 9.14 -32.74
N MET A 46 13.63 8.57 -33.94
CA MET A 46 12.80 7.40 -34.24
C MET A 46 13.18 6.16 -33.44
N LEU A 47 14.47 5.97 -33.15
CA LEU A 47 14.97 4.80 -32.43
C LEU A 47 15.12 5.06 -30.92
N GLY A 48 15.54 6.27 -30.54
CA GLY A 48 15.81 6.65 -29.16
C GLY A 48 14.55 6.87 -28.33
N VAL A 49 13.50 7.49 -28.88
CA VAL A 49 12.28 7.82 -28.13
C VAL A 49 11.48 6.56 -27.73
N PRO A 50 11.21 5.59 -28.63
CA PRO A 50 10.50 4.38 -28.23
C PRO A 50 11.31 3.53 -27.24
N ALA A 51 12.63 3.43 -27.43
CA ALA A 51 13.52 2.67 -26.55
C ALA A 51 13.56 3.22 -25.12
N THR A 52 13.69 4.55 -24.99
CA THR A 52 13.71 5.23 -23.68
C THR A 52 12.33 5.25 -23.01
N ALA A 53 11.23 5.38 -23.78
CA ALA A 53 9.88 5.29 -23.25
C ALA A 53 9.59 3.91 -22.66
N ILE A 54 9.94 2.82 -23.37
CA ILE A 54 9.77 1.45 -22.89
C ILE A 54 10.63 1.19 -21.65
N GLY A 55 11.90 1.59 -21.68
CA GLY A 55 12.82 1.47 -20.54
C GLY A 55 12.33 2.23 -19.31
N GLY A 56 11.91 3.49 -19.50
CA GLY A 56 11.37 4.35 -18.45
C GLY A 56 10.09 3.80 -17.84
N TYR A 57 9.13 3.38 -18.66
CA TYR A 57 7.87 2.78 -18.19
C TYR A 57 8.13 1.49 -17.38
N MET A 58 9.11 0.69 -17.79
CA MET A 58 9.46 -0.55 -17.11
C MET A 58 10.03 -0.31 -15.70
N VAL A 59 10.85 0.73 -15.53
CA VAL A 59 11.42 1.14 -14.22
C VAL A 59 10.34 1.69 -13.29
N ILE A 60 9.41 2.49 -13.81
CA ILE A 60 8.27 3.02 -13.03
C ILE A 60 7.36 1.88 -12.55
N GLY A 61 7.02 0.93 -13.43
CA GLY A 61 6.19 -0.23 -13.09
C GLY A 61 6.77 -1.07 -11.95
N LEU A 62 8.09 -1.30 -11.94
CA LEU A 62 8.78 -2.07 -10.89
C LEU A 62 8.71 -1.39 -9.50
N ARG A 63 8.74 -0.05 -9.45
CA ARG A 63 8.53 0.69 -8.19
C ARG A 63 7.09 0.60 -7.71
N SER A 64 6.12 0.59 -8.63
CA SER A 64 4.70 0.50 -8.28
C SER A 64 4.35 -0.84 -7.62
N ASP A 65 4.95 -1.94 -8.09
CA ASP A 65 4.72 -3.28 -7.54
C ASP A 65 5.22 -3.40 -6.10
N HIS A 66 6.37 -2.79 -5.79
CA HIS A 66 6.93 -2.81 -4.45
C HIS A 66 6.07 -2.00 -3.47
N ARG A 67 5.55 -0.85 -3.90
CA ARG A 67 4.60 -0.05 -3.11
C ARG A 67 3.29 -0.78 -2.87
N LYS A 68 2.76 -1.50 -3.87
CA LYS A 68 1.54 -2.32 -3.73
C LYS A 68 1.76 -3.48 -2.77
N ALA A 69 2.92 -4.14 -2.81
CA ALA A 69 3.24 -5.22 -1.88
C ALA A 69 3.35 -4.74 -0.42
N LEU A 70 3.96 -3.57 -0.20
CA LEU A 70 4.03 -2.94 1.12
C LEU A 70 2.64 -2.53 1.63
N ALA A 71 1.84 -1.90 0.78
CA ALA A 71 0.46 -1.53 1.13
C ALA A 71 -0.42 -2.76 1.40
N ALA A 72 -0.26 -3.84 0.62
CA ALA A 72 -0.98 -5.09 0.85
C ALA A 72 -0.54 -5.77 2.16
N ALA A 73 0.75 -5.75 2.49
CA ALA A 73 1.25 -6.27 3.76
C ALA A 73 0.66 -5.50 4.96
N GLN A 74 0.61 -4.16 4.88
CA GLN A 74 0.00 -3.32 5.91
C GLN A 74 -1.52 -3.53 6.02
N ALA A 75 -2.21 -3.72 4.89
CA ALA A 75 -3.64 -4.03 4.91
C ALA A 75 -3.92 -5.41 5.54
N LEU A 76 -3.05 -6.39 5.31
CA LEU A 76 -3.15 -7.72 5.93
C LEU A 76 -2.91 -7.67 7.44
N THR A 77 -1.96 -6.88 7.93
CA THR A 77 -1.72 -6.73 9.38
C THR A 77 -2.92 -6.07 10.05
N GLN A 78 -3.47 -5.01 9.46
CA GLN A 78 -4.65 -4.34 10.03
C GLN A 78 -5.87 -5.27 10.06
N ALA A 79 -6.07 -6.06 9.01
CA ALA A 79 -7.16 -7.02 8.94
C ALA A 79 -7.01 -8.18 9.95
N ARG A 80 -5.77 -8.58 10.28
CA ARG A 80 -5.51 -9.56 11.34
C ARG A 80 -5.88 -9.02 12.70
N ILE A 81 -5.39 -7.83 13.05
CA ILE A 81 -5.70 -7.17 14.33
C ILE A 81 -7.22 -7.06 14.51
N GLN A 82 -7.94 -6.59 13.49
CA GLN A 82 -9.40 -6.49 13.53
C GLN A 82 -10.10 -7.85 13.76
N LYS A 83 -9.59 -8.93 13.15
CA LYS A 83 -10.13 -10.27 13.36
C LYS A 83 -9.85 -10.80 14.76
N ASP A 84 -8.66 -10.52 15.29
CA ASP A 84 -8.26 -10.96 16.63
C ASP A 84 -9.12 -10.27 17.70
N LEU A 85 -9.38 -8.96 17.54
CA LEU A 85 -10.33 -8.21 18.39
C LEU A 85 -11.75 -8.79 18.31
N GLU A 86 -12.21 -9.14 17.11
CA GLU A 86 -13.55 -9.71 16.92
C GLU A 86 -13.70 -11.06 17.60
N TRP A 87 -12.69 -11.91 17.46
CA TRP A 87 -12.69 -13.23 18.07
C TRP A 87 -12.69 -13.12 19.60
N LEU A 88 -11.84 -12.25 20.16
CA LEU A 88 -11.82 -11.96 21.60
C LEU A 88 -13.16 -11.42 22.11
N PHE A 89 -13.82 -10.55 21.33
CA PHE A 89 -15.15 -10.06 21.66
C PHE A 89 -16.16 -11.21 21.73
N LEU A 90 -16.21 -12.06 20.70
CA LEU A 90 -17.15 -13.20 20.64
C LEU A 90 -16.89 -14.21 21.76
N GLU A 91 -15.62 -14.51 22.03
CA GLU A 91 -15.21 -15.38 23.15
C GLU A 91 -15.72 -14.83 24.48
N MET A 92 -15.50 -13.54 24.75
CA MET A 92 -15.99 -12.94 25.99
C MET A 92 -17.52 -12.84 26.07
N VAL A 93 -18.22 -12.66 24.94
CA VAL A 93 -19.69 -12.71 24.91
C VAL A 93 -20.17 -14.11 25.29
N GLU A 94 -19.54 -15.16 24.77
CA GLU A 94 -19.88 -16.55 25.09
C GLU A 94 -19.55 -16.91 26.54
N GLU A 95 -18.33 -16.61 27.00
CA GLU A 95 -17.87 -16.96 28.35
C GLU A 95 -18.62 -16.21 29.46
N ASN A 96 -18.95 -14.94 29.25
CA ASN A 96 -19.54 -14.09 30.28
C ASN A 96 -21.06 -13.93 30.14
N ASN A 97 -21.74 -14.84 29.41
CA ASN A 97 -23.19 -14.76 29.14
C ASN A 97 -23.62 -13.38 28.61
N GLY A 98 -22.83 -12.82 27.71
CA GLY A 98 -23.08 -11.53 27.09
C GLY A 98 -22.64 -10.32 27.90
N LYS A 99 -22.11 -10.48 29.13
CA LYS A 99 -21.69 -9.35 29.97
C LYS A 99 -20.21 -9.02 29.80
N ILE A 100 -19.91 -7.85 29.25
CA ILE A 100 -18.54 -7.39 29.02
C ILE A 100 -18.28 -6.05 29.70
N ALA A 101 -17.20 -5.96 30.49
CA ALA A 101 -16.70 -4.70 31.01
C ALA A 101 -15.66 -4.09 30.06
N ALA A 102 -15.73 -2.78 29.81
CA ALA A 102 -14.77 -2.09 28.94
C ALA A 102 -13.31 -2.18 29.43
N ILE A 103 -13.10 -2.14 30.75
CA ILE A 103 -11.75 -2.30 31.33
C ILE A 103 -11.21 -3.71 31.10
N GLN A 104 -12.06 -4.73 31.25
CA GLN A 104 -11.65 -6.12 31.03
C GLN A 104 -11.30 -6.38 29.58
N PHE A 105 -12.10 -5.84 28.65
CA PHE A 105 -11.79 -5.90 27.22
C PHE A 105 -10.49 -5.18 26.88
N ALA A 106 -10.25 -3.98 27.44
CA ALA A 106 -9.02 -3.23 27.24
C ALA A 106 -7.78 -4.01 27.67
N MET A 107 -7.84 -4.67 28.84
CA MET A 107 -6.72 -5.48 29.35
C MET A 107 -6.44 -6.71 28.49
N LEU A 108 -7.47 -7.40 27.99
CA LEU A 108 -7.31 -8.61 27.19
C LEU A 108 -6.91 -8.30 25.74
N ALA A 109 -7.39 -7.19 25.19
CA ALA A 109 -7.09 -6.77 23.82
C ALA A 109 -5.77 -5.97 23.69
N ASP A 110 -5.10 -5.67 24.82
CA ASP A 110 -3.95 -4.76 24.89
C ASP A 110 -4.25 -3.39 24.23
N LEU A 111 -5.44 -2.87 24.52
CA LEU A 111 -5.93 -1.58 24.00
C LEU A 111 -6.02 -0.55 25.11
N SER A 112 -5.99 0.73 24.75
CA SER A 112 -6.37 1.77 25.70
C SER A 112 -7.84 1.64 26.11
N TYR A 113 -8.17 2.12 27.31
CA TYR A 113 -9.56 2.12 27.78
C TYR A 113 -10.51 2.86 26.82
N GLU A 114 -10.05 3.95 26.22
CA GLU A 114 -10.84 4.75 25.27
C GLU A 114 -11.13 3.97 23.98
N GLU A 115 -10.15 3.27 23.43
CA GLU A 115 -10.31 2.44 22.22
C GLU A 115 -11.22 1.24 22.47
N ALA A 116 -11.04 0.56 23.60
CA ALA A 116 -11.88 -0.56 24.01
C ALA A 116 -13.34 -0.13 24.19
N LYS A 117 -13.56 1.01 24.87
CA LYS A 117 -14.90 1.58 25.04
C LYS A 117 -15.53 1.94 23.69
N ALA A 118 -14.78 2.61 22.81
CA ALA A 118 -15.29 2.97 21.48
C ALA A 118 -15.66 1.75 20.64
N PHE A 119 -14.87 0.67 20.70
CA PHE A 119 -15.19 -0.59 20.02
C PHE A 119 -16.48 -1.21 20.57
N LEU A 120 -16.62 -1.30 21.89
CA LEU A 120 -17.82 -1.85 22.52
C LEU A 120 -19.05 -0.99 22.29
N ASP A 121 -18.93 0.35 22.32
CA ASP A 121 -20.01 1.28 21.99
C ASP A 121 -20.53 1.05 20.56
N GLN A 122 -19.62 0.86 19.59
CA GLN A 122 -20.02 0.55 18.22
C GLN A 122 -20.73 -0.80 18.12
N ARG A 123 -20.29 -1.81 18.86
CA ARG A 123 -20.94 -3.13 18.90
C ARG A 123 -22.29 -3.07 19.61
N ALA A 124 -22.39 -2.29 20.68
CA ALA A 124 -23.62 -2.07 21.41
C ALA A 124 -24.71 -1.46 20.52
N ILE A 125 -24.35 -0.47 19.69
CA ILE A 125 -25.28 0.12 18.71
C ILE A 125 -25.70 -0.92 17.66
N LYS A 126 -24.75 -1.69 17.12
CA LYS A 126 -25.04 -2.65 16.04
C LYS A 126 -25.85 -3.88 16.50
N LEU A 127 -25.58 -4.35 17.71
CA LEU A 127 -26.19 -5.54 18.29
C LEU A 127 -27.31 -5.21 19.29
N ASN A 128 -27.65 -3.93 19.42
CA ASN A 128 -28.66 -3.42 20.35
C ASN A 128 -28.44 -3.92 21.79
N ALA A 129 -27.20 -3.81 22.26
CA ALA A 129 -26.81 -4.26 23.60
C ALA A 129 -27.42 -3.36 24.68
N ASN A 130 -27.76 -3.97 25.81
CA ASN A 130 -28.22 -3.26 26.99
C ASN A 130 -27.02 -2.85 27.87
N PHE A 131 -27.24 -1.92 28.79
CA PHE A 131 -26.23 -1.50 29.76
C PHE A 131 -26.70 -1.88 31.15
N SER A 132 -25.95 -2.75 31.81
CA SER A 132 -26.21 -3.16 33.19
C SER A 132 -25.21 -2.50 34.12
N VAL A 133 -25.66 -1.99 35.25
CA VAL A 133 -24.80 -1.40 36.28
C VAL A 133 -24.86 -2.31 37.50
N ASP A 134 -23.70 -2.84 37.90
CA ASP A 134 -23.56 -3.66 39.11
C ASP A 134 -23.73 -2.80 40.38
N GLU A 135 -23.98 -3.45 41.52
CA GLU A 135 -24.15 -2.83 42.84
C GLU A 135 -22.93 -1.98 43.25
N ASN A 136 -21.78 -2.27 42.65
CA ASN A 136 -20.53 -1.51 42.82
C ASN A 136 -20.39 -0.31 41.87
N GLY A 137 -21.44 0.04 41.10
CA GLY A 137 -21.42 1.14 40.13
C GLY A 137 -20.63 0.85 38.84
N ARG A 138 -20.28 -0.42 38.59
CA ARG A 138 -19.53 -0.83 37.39
C ARG A 138 -20.47 -1.01 36.21
N ILE A 139 -20.14 -0.41 35.07
CA ILE A 139 -20.92 -0.47 33.83
C ILE A 139 -20.49 -1.68 33.02
N PHE A 140 -21.45 -2.52 32.66
CA PHE A 140 -21.29 -3.68 31.79
C PHE A 140 -22.13 -3.51 30.54
N TYR A 141 -21.56 -3.88 29.39
CA TYR A 141 -22.27 -4.07 28.14
C TYR A 141 -22.89 -5.46 28.16
N GLU A 142 -24.21 -5.56 28.00
CA GLU A 142 -24.97 -6.80 28.00
C GLU A 142 -25.48 -7.08 26.59
N PHE A 143 -24.85 -8.03 25.92
CA PHE A 143 -25.20 -8.49 24.58
C PHE A 143 -26.16 -9.68 24.70
N HIS A 144 -27.37 -9.53 24.14
CA HIS A 144 -28.31 -10.64 24.04
C HIS A 144 -27.83 -11.59 22.93
N LEU A 145 -27.52 -12.84 23.30
CA LEU A 145 -27.21 -13.95 22.39
C LEU A 145 -28.49 -14.58 21.82
#